data_AF-A0A1Y1K633-F1
#
_entry.id   AF-A0A1Y1K633-F1
#
_cell.length_a   1.000
_cell.length_b   1.000
_cell.length_c   1.000
_cell.angle_alpha   90.00
_cell.angle_beta   90.00
_cell.angle_gamma   90.00
#
_symmetry.space_group_name_H-M   'P 1'
#
loop_
_entity.id
_entity.type
_entity.pdbx_description
1 polymer ?
#
loop_
_entity_poly.entity_id
_entity_poly.type
_entity_poly.pdbx_seq_one_letter_code
_entity_poly.pdbx_strand_id
1 'polypeptide(L)'
;TSGTTGAPKGVMRDAAGHAVGLNLSISYLFNIHGPGDVAFTASDIGWVVGHSYIVYAPLLAGASTVLYEGKPVGTPDASAFWRVVEEYGVNMMFTAPTALRAI
;
A
#
# COMPACT_ATOMS: atom_id res chain seq x y z
N THR A 1 -6.48 12.70 -10.53
CA THR A 1 -7.46 12.74 -9.42
C THR A 1 -8.74 13.41 -9.89
N SER A 2 -9.91 12.91 -9.49
CA SER A 2 -11.18 13.59 -9.73
C SER A 2 -11.30 14.80 -8.81
N GLY A 3 -11.65 15.96 -9.36
CA GLY A 3 -12.06 17.14 -8.58
C GLY A 3 -13.58 17.16 -8.44
N THR A 4 -14.12 18.16 -7.73
CA THR A 4 -15.57 18.39 -7.64
C THR A 4 -16.18 18.87 -8.97
N THR A 5 -15.37 19.46 -9.86
CA THR A 5 -15.78 19.97 -11.17
C THR A 5 -14.71 19.70 -12.23
N GLY A 6 -15.15 19.56 -13.48
CA GLY A 6 -14.28 19.49 -14.67
C GLY A 6 -13.61 18.14 -14.91
N ALA A 7 -12.67 18.12 -15.86
CA ALA A 7 -11.89 16.95 -16.24
C ALA A 7 -10.90 16.53 -15.12
N PRO A 8 -10.47 15.25 -15.10
CA PRO A 8 -9.47 14.77 -14.15
C PRO A 8 -8.17 15.59 -14.18
N LYS A 9 -7.62 15.87 -13.00
CA LYS A 9 -6.37 16.64 -12.84
C LYS A 9 -5.17 15.71 -12.75
N GLY A 10 -4.13 15.97 -13.54
CA GLY A 10 -2.84 15.28 -13.49
C GLY A 10 -1.98 15.85 -12.37
N VAL A 11 -1.98 15.20 -11.21
CA VAL A 11 -1.18 15.65 -10.05
C VAL A 11 0.27 15.26 -10.26
N MET A 12 1.15 16.25 -10.32
CA MET A 12 2.60 16.06 -10.42
C MET A 12 3.23 15.99 -9.03
N ARG A 13 4.28 15.18 -8.90
CA ARG A 13 5.10 15.07 -7.69
C ARG A 13 6.56 15.17 -8.09
N ASP A 14 7.33 15.95 -7.35
CA ASP A 14 8.77 16.03 -7.52
C ASP A 14 9.44 14.73 -7.04
N ALA A 15 10.56 14.35 -7.65
CA ALA A 15 11.17 13.05 -7.36
C ALA A 15 11.75 12.99 -5.93
N ALA A 16 12.60 13.96 -5.58
CA ALA A 16 13.37 13.91 -4.34
C ALA A 16 12.52 14.13 -3.08
N GLY A 17 11.70 15.18 -3.04
CA GLY A 17 10.85 15.48 -1.90
C GLY A 17 9.79 14.41 -1.66
N HIS A 18 9.20 13.86 -2.74
CA HIS A 18 8.28 12.74 -2.62
C HIS A 18 8.96 11.49 -2.05
N ALA A 19 10.14 11.11 -2.57
CA ALA A 19 10.87 9.94 -2.07
C ALA A 19 11.27 10.10 -0.60
N VAL A 20 11.82 11.25 -0.21
CA VAL A 20 12.21 11.53 1.19
C VAL A 20 10.99 11.50 2.11
N GLY A 21 9.88 12.13 1.70
CA GLY A 21 8.66 12.15 2.49
C GLY A 21 8.07 10.76 2.71
N LEU A 22 8.09 9.91 1.67
CA LEU A 22 7.62 8.52 1.76
C LEU A 22 8.53 7.63 2.62
N ASN A 23 9.85 7.77 2.49
CA ASN A 23 10.78 7.01 3.32
C ASN A 23 10.64 7.41 4.80
N LEU A 24 10.48 8.71 5.08
CA LEU A 24 10.19 9.18 6.44
C LEU A 24 8.86 8.62 6.96
N SER A 25 7.79 8.69 6.15
CA SER A 25 6.45 8.29 6.63
C SER A 25 6.36 6.79 6.90
N ILE A 26 6.97 5.95 6.07
CA ILE A 26 6.88 4.50 6.27
C ILE A 26 7.65 4.03 7.52
N SER A 27 8.80 4.64 7.82
CA SER A 27 9.54 4.30 9.03
C SER A 27 8.86 4.80 10.30
N TYR A 28 8.30 6.02 10.30
CA TYR A 28 7.73 6.61 11.51
C TYR A 28 6.28 6.21 11.78
N LEU A 29 5.46 6.03 10.74
CA LEU A 29 4.03 5.71 10.90
C LEU A 29 3.77 4.20 10.90
N PHE A 30 4.57 3.46 10.13
CA PHE A 30 4.34 2.03 9.89
C PHE A 30 5.43 1.12 10.43
N ASN A 31 6.47 1.70 11.04
CA ASN A 31 7.60 0.98 11.65
C ASN A 31 8.28 0.00 10.68
N ILE A 32 8.42 0.40 9.41
CA ILE A 32 9.17 -0.35 8.38
C ILE A 32 10.52 0.33 8.19
N HIS A 33 11.59 -0.39 8.50
CA HIS A 33 12.96 0.11 8.53
C HIS A 33 13.88 -0.53 7.48
N GLY A 34 13.44 -1.61 6.82
CA GLY A 34 14.08 -2.10 5.60
C GLY A 34 14.18 -3.62 5.50
N PRO A 35 15.37 -4.19 5.20
CA PRO A 35 15.51 -5.62 4.94
C PRO A 35 14.96 -6.49 6.07
N GLY A 36 14.10 -7.45 5.71
CA GLY A 36 13.40 -8.33 6.65
C GLY A 36 11.98 -7.88 7.00
N ASP A 37 11.64 -6.61 6.74
CA ASP A 37 10.27 -6.15 6.85
C ASP A 37 9.47 -6.44 5.57
N VAL A 38 8.19 -6.76 5.75
CA VAL A 38 7.22 -7.06 4.71
C VAL A 38 6.01 -6.15 4.87
N ALA A 39 5.79 -5.28 3.88
CA ALA A 39 4.64 -4.39 3.82
C ALA A 39 3.56 -4.95 2.88
N PHE A 40 2.31 -4.99 3.36
CA PHE A 40 1.16 -5.34 2.55
C PHE A 40 0.16 -4.19 2.50
N THR A 41 0.16 -3.46 1.40
CA THR A 41 -0.85 -2.43 1.14
C THR A 41 -1.91 -2.98 0.20
N ALA A 42 -3.08 -3.32 0.75
CA ALA A 42 -4.23 -3.82 0.01
C ALA A 42 -4.97 -2.67 -0.71
N SER A 43 -4.33 -2.15 -1.75
CA SER A 43 -4.84 -1.13 -2.66
C SER A 43 -4.47 -1.50 -4.10
N ASP A 44 -4.79 -0.62 -5.04
CA ASP A 44 -4.40 -0.77 -6.44
C ASP A 44 -3.34 0.28 -6.81
N ILE A 45 -2.41 -0.09 -7.69
CA ILE A 45 -1.29 0.78 -8.12
C ILE A 45 -1.79 2.00 -8.89
N GLY A 46 -3.00 2.01 -9.44
CA GLY A 46 -3.60 3.18 -10.08
C GLY A 46 -3.96 4.31 -9.10
N TRP A 47 -3.94 4.06 -7.79
CA TRP A 47 -4.20 5.07 -6.76
C TRP A 47 -2.92 5.58 -6.12
N VAL A 48 -3.04 6.76 -5.47
CA VAL A 48 -1.92 7.35 -4.74
C VAL A 48 -1.41 6.44 -3.63
N VAL A 49 -2.31 5.73 -2.93
CA VAL A 49 -1.91 4.78 -1.88
C VAL A 49 -1.08 3.64 -2.46
N GLY A 50 -1.41 3.14 -3.66
CA GLY A 50 -0.62 2.11 -4.33
C GLY A 50 0.75 2.61 -4.77
N HIS A 51 0.82 3.78 -5.42
CA HIS A 51 2.12 4.39 -5.74
C HIS A 51 2.98 4.56 -4.48
N SER A 52 2.41 5.12 -3.42
CA SER A 52 3.14 5.47 -2.21
C SER A 52 3.55 4.25 -1.38
N TYR A 53 2.64 3.33 -1.09
CA TYR A 53 2.84 2.28 -0.07
C TYR A 53 2.75 0.84 -0.59
N ILE A 54 2.45 0.61 -1.87
CA ILE A 54 2.78 -0.67 -2.53
C ILE A 54 4.19 -0.57 -3.13
N VAL A 55 4.50 0.52 -3.83
CA VAL A 55 5.75 0.61 -4.61
C VAL A 55 6.82 1.44 -3.91
N TYR A 56 6.69 2.77 -3.88
CA TYR A 56 7.82 3.64 -3.58
C TYR A 56 8.33 3.50 -2.15
N ALA A 57 7.48 3.66 -1.13
CA ALA A 57 7.95 3.73 0.25
C ALA A 57 8.61 2.42 0.74
N PRO A 58 8.02 1.22 0.55
CA PRO A 58 8.66 -0.02 0.98
C PRO A 58 9.99 -0.26 0.25
N LEU A 59 10.03 -0.03 -1.07
CA LEU A 59 11.23 -0.26 -1.87
C LEU A 59 12.34 0.75 -1.58
N LEU A 60 11.99 2.02 -1.28
CA LEU A 60 12.95 3.03 -0.84
C LEU A 60 13.55 2.69 0.53
N ALA A 61 12.76 2.12 1.43
CA ALA A 61 13.24 1.62 2.72
C ALA A 61 14.08 0.32 2.58
N GLY A 62 14.01 -0.36 1.44
CA GLY A 62 14.65 -1.67 1.23
C GLY A 62 13.86 -2.86 1.81
N ALA A 63 12.57 -2.66 2.10
CA ALA A 63 11.66 -3.69 2.57
C ALA A 63 11.01 -4.47 1.40
N SER A 64 10.49 -5.65 1.71
CA SER A 64 9.65 -6.40 0.78
C SER A 64 8.25 -5.82 0.73
N THR A 65 7.62 -5.86 -0.45
CA THR A 65 6.23 -5.40 -0.64
C THR A 65 5.40 -6.50 -1.30
N VAL A 66 4.16 -6.64 -0.84
CA VAL A 66 3.19 -7.59 -1.42
C VAL A 66 2.36 -6.89 -2.49
N LEU A 67 2.51 -7.33 -3.73
CA LEU A 67 1.59 -6.99 -4.82
C LEU A 67 0.48 -8.05 -4.88
N TYR A 68 -0.75 -7.64 -4.59
CA TYR A 68 -1.90 -8.53 -4.52
C TYR A 68 -2.87 -8.29 -5.68
N GLU A 69 -3.09 -9.32 -6.48
CA GLU A 69 -4.14 -9.34 -7.50
C GLU A 69 -5.34 -10.14 -6.98
N GLY A 70 -6.42 -9.46 -6.66
CA GLY A 70 -7.62 -10.12 -6.17
C GLY A 70 -8.57 -9.21 -5.41
N LYS A 71 -9.47 -9.82 -4.65
CA LYS A 71 -10.46 -9.15 -3.80
C LYS A 71 -10.38 -9.68 -2.38
N PRO A 72 -10.69 -8.86 -1.36
CA PRO A 72 -10.71 -9.30 0.04
C PRO A 72 -11.66 -10.47 0.32
N VAL A 73 -12.67 -10.67 -0.54
CA VAL A 73 -13.71 -11.70 -0.40
C VAL A 73 -13.99 -12.37 -1.74
N GLY A 74 -14.50 -13.61 -1.69
CA GLY A 74 -15.00 -14.34 -2.85
C GLY A 74 -13.95 -15.08 -3.68
N THR A 75 -12.68 -15.12 -3.25
CA THR A 75 -11.65 -15.94 -3.87
C THR A 75 -10.56 -16.38 -2.86
N PRO A 76 -10.69 -17.54 -2.20
CA PRO A 76 -11.91 -18.36 -2.12
C PRO A 76 -12.97 -17.75 -1.18
N ASP A 77 -12.56 -17.02 -0.14
CA ASP A 77 -13.43 -16.51 0.92
C ASP A 77 -12.83 -15.26 1.59
N ALA A 78 -13.42 -14.80 2.70
CA ALA A 78 -13.03 -13.59 3.43
C ALA A 78 -11.69 -13.72 4.19
N SER A 79 -11.03 -14.88 4.14
CA SER A 79 -9.69 -15.08 4.72
C SER A 79 -8.56 -14.62 3.81
N ALA A 80 -8.85 -14.15 2.59
CA ALA A 80 -7.84 -13.87 1.56
C ALA A 80 -6.69 -12.98 2.05
N PHE A 81 -7.00 -11.87 2.73
CA PHE A 81 -5.98 -10.97 3.30
C PHE A 81 -5.22 -11.61 4.46
N TRP A 82 -5.91 -12.32 5.35
CA TRP A 82 -5.30 -12.94 6.53
C TRP A 82 -4.34 -14.07 6.15
N ARG A 83 -4.68 -14.84 5.10
CA ARG A 83 -3.78 -15.85 4.53
C ARG A 83 -2.49 -15.23 3.99
N VAL A 84 -2.59 -14.10 3.28
CA VAL A 84 -1.41 -13.37 2.80
C VAL A 84 -0.57 -12.88 3.96
N VAL A 85 -1.20 -12.34 5.01
CA VAL A 85 -0.49 -11.88 6.21
C VAL A 85 0.27 -13.01 6.89
N GLU A 86 -0.37 -14.16 7.07
CA GLU A 86 0.24 -15.35 7.68
C GLU A 86 1.34 -15.96 6.81
N GLU A 87 1.08 -16.17 5.52
CA GLU A 87 1.98 -16.84 4.59
C GLU A 87 3.29 -16.08 4.36
N TYR A 88 3.21 -14.74 4.30
CA TYR A 88 4.37 -13.89 4.01
C TYR A 88 4.96 -13.20 5.25
N GLY A 89 4.42 -13.46 6.46
CA GLY A 89 4.93 -12.85 7.69
C GLY A 89 4.85 -11.32 7.67
N VAL A 90 3.72 -10.76 7.24
CA VAL A 90 3.54 -9.32 7.05
C VAL A 90 3.71 -8.54 8.35
N ASN A 91 4.61 -7.54 8.35
CA ASN A 91 4.85 -6.64 9.49
C ASN A 91 3.83 -5.50 9.56
N MET A 92 3.34 -5.03 8.41
CA MET A 92 2.34 -3.97 8.30
C MET A 92 1.31 -4.28 7.22
N MET A 93 0.02 -4.17 7.59
CA MET A 93 -1.09 -4.21 6.63
C MET A 93 -1.79 -2.86 6.57
N PHE A 94 -1.95 -2.31 5.36
CA PHE A 94 -2.67 -1.06 5.11
C PHE A 94 -3.81 -1.31 4.10
N THR A 95 -5.06 -1.03 4.49
CA THR A 95 -6.23 -1.21 3.62
C THR A 95 -7.28 -0.11 3.82
N ALA A 96 -8.22 -0.03 2.89
CA ALA A 96 -9.34 0.90 2.98
C ALA A 96 -10.40 0.40 3.98
N PRO A 97 -11.06 1.30 4.74
CA PRO A 97 -12.16 0.91 5.65
C PRO A 97 -13.29 0.15 4.95
N THR A 98 -13.52 0.40 3.66
CA THR A 98 -14.55 -0.32 2.88
C THR A 98 -14.22 -1.80 2.71
N ALA A 99 -12.94 -2.17 2.57
CA ALA A 99 -12.54 -3.57 2.49
C ALA A 99 -12.77 -4.29 3.82
N LEU A 100 -12.44 -3.64 4.95
CA LEU A 100 -12.66 -4.19 6.29
C LEU A 100 -14.14 -4.36 6.64
N ARG A 101 -15.04 -3.54 6.10
CA ARG A 101 -16.49 -3.74 6.28
C ARG A 101 -17.05 -4.89 5.43
N ALA A 102 -16.32 -5.34 4.41
CA ALA A 102 -16.76 -6.41 3.53
C ALA A 102 -16.31 -7.80 4.00
N ILE A 103 -15.19 -7.87 4.72
CA ILE A 103 -14.65 -9.06 5.40
C ILE A 103 -15.46 -9.32 6.67
#